data_AF-D6PQ50-F1
#
_entry.id   AF-D6PQ50-F1
#
_cell.length_a   1.000
_cell.length_b   1.000
_cell.length_c   1.000
_cell.angle_alpha   90.00
_cell.angle_beta   90.00
_cell.angle_gamma   90.00
#
_symmetry.space_group_name_H-M   'P 1'
#
loop_
_entity.id
_entity.type
_entity.pdbx_description
1 polymer ?
#
loop_
_entity_poly.entity_id
_entity_poly.type
_entity_poly.pdbx_seq_one_letter_code
_entity_poly.pdbx_strand_id
1 'polypeptide(L)'
;KFNDVAMQELTKMVAVNLFRTFPSANHESKILEMHDMDDEEPSMEPAWPHIQVVYEILLRFVASPMTDAKLAKRYIDHFFVLKLLDLFDSEDQREREYLKTILHRVYGKFMVHRPYIRKAINNVFYRFISETEKHNGIAELLEILGSIINGFALPLKEEHKLFLLRALIPLHKPKCSSVYHQQLSYCIVQ
;
A
#
# COMPACT_ATOMS: atom_id res chain seq x y z
N LYS A 1 -10.48 17.72 -19.59
CA LYS A 1 -10.26 16.26 -19.63
C LYS A 1 -8.80 16.06 -20.00
N PHE A 2 -8.08 15.17 -19.31
CA PHE A 2 -6.70 14.88 -19.67
C PHE A 2 -6.66 14.17 -21.03
N ASN A 3 -5.76 14.60 -21.92
CA ASN A 3 -5.50 13.89 -23.16
C ASN A 3 -4.50 12.74 -22.92
N ASP A 4 -4.36 11.86 -23.91
CA ASP A 4 -3.52 10.66 -23.86
C ASP A 4 -2.06 11.00 -23.51
N VAL A 5 -1.50 12.02 -24.18
CA VAL A 5 -0.13 12.52 -23.95
C VAL A 5 0.08 12.99 -22.51
N ALA A 6 -0.85 13.78 -21.95
CA ALA A 6 -0.72 14.26 -20.57
C ALA A 6 -0.79 13.11 -19.56
N MET A 7 -1.60 12.07 -19.80
CA MET A 7 -1.63 10.89 -18.93
C MET A 7 -0.30 10.15 -18.97
N GLN A 8 0.24 9.92 -20.17
CA GLN A 8 1.52 9.24 -20.35
C GLN A 8 2.67 9.97 -19.65
N GLU A 9 2.81 11.28 -19.91
CA GLU A 9 3.89 12.08 -19.32
C GLU A 9 3.75 12.20 -17.81
N LEU A 10 2.53 12.31 -17.28
CA LEU A 10 2.29 12.34 -15.84
C LEU A 10 2.68 11.01 -15.19
N THR A 11 2.26 9.87 -15.73
CA THR A 11 2.61 8.55 -15.20
C THR A 11 4.12 8.31 -15.26
N LYS A 12 4.77 8.75 -16.34
CA LYS A 12 6.23 8.66 -16.48
C LYS A 12 6.95 9.53 -15.46
N MET A 13 6.51 10.77 -15.27
CA MET A 13 7.06 11.69 -14.27
C MET A 13 6.93 11.08 -12.86
N VAL A 14 5.76 10.54 -12.53
CA VAL A 14 5.52 9.87 -11.25
C VAL A 14 6.46 8.67 -11.07
N ALA A 15 6.57 7.82 -12.09
CA ALA A 15 7.41 6.61 -12.02
C ALA A 15 8.89 6.95 -11.80
N VAL A 16 9.43 7.94 -12.50
CA VAL A 16 10.84 8.35 -12.39
C VAL A 16 11.15 8.96 -11.02
N ASN A 17 10.20 9.66 -10.41
CA ASN A 17 10.43 10.36 -9.15
C ASN A 17 10.11 9.52 -7.90
N LEU A 18 9.11 8.64 -7.97
CA LEU A 18 8.66 7.87 -6.80
C LEU A 18 9.21 6.45 -6.75
N PHE A 19 9.27 5.74 -7.88
CA PHE A 19 9.53 4.30 -7.88
C PHE A 19 11.02 4.00 -7.65
N ARG A 20 11.34 3.75 -6.39
CA ARG A 20 12.65 3.37 -5.89
C ARG A 20 12.57 2.10 -5.07
N THR A 21 13.70 1.42 -4.91
CA THR A 21 13.83 0.24 -4.04
C THR A 21 14.41 0.67 -2.71
N PHE A 22 13.77 0.29 -1.61
CA PHE A 22 14.38 0.43 -0.29
C PHE A 22 15.45 -0.65 -0.09
N PRO A 23 16.52 -0.38 0.69
CA PRO A 23 17.50 -1.40 1.04
C PRO A 23 16.78 -2.59 1.68
N SER A 24 16.94 -3.79 1.12
CA SER A 24 16.48 -5.01 1.77
C SER A 24 17.14 -5.07 3.15
N ALA A 25 16.36 -5.16 4.23
CA ALA A 25 16.92 -5.45 5.53
C ALA A 25 17.63 -6.82 5.43
N ASN A 26 18.97 -6.81 5.36
CA ASN A 26 19.76 -8.04 5.26
C ASN A 26 19.44 -8.93 6.47
N HIS A 27 18.99 -10.15 6.17
CA HIS A 27 18.48 -11.14 7.14
C HIS A 27 19.53 -11.62 8.15
N GLU A 28 20.82 -11.41 7.88
CA GLU A 28 21.90 -11.99 8.70
C GLU A 28 22.31 -11.16 9.93
N SER A 29 21.94 -9.89 10.03
CA SER A 29 22.43 -9.01 11.11
C SER A 29 21.45 -8.81 12.27
N LYS A 30 20.18 -9.24 12.14
CA LYS A 30 19.07 -8.67 12.95
C LYS A 30 18.40 -9.57 13.98
N ILE A 31 18.82 -10.82 14.18
CA ILE A 31 18.30 -11.61 15.31
C ILE A 31 18.66 -10.95 16.66
N LEU A 32 19.68 -10.10 16.70
CA LEU A 32 20.13 -9.38 17.90
C LEU A 32 19.52 -7.96 18.05
N GLU A 33 18.94 -7.37 17.01
CA GLU A 33 18.43 -5.97 17.03
C GLU A 33 16.91 -5.86 17.22
N MET A 34 16.17 -6.98 17.24
CA MET A 34 14.71 -6.97 17.42
C MET A 34 14.24 -6.41 18.78
N HIS A 35 15.16 -6.25 19.74
CA HIS A 35 14.83 -5.72 21.07
C HIS A 35 14.90 -4.19 21.17
N ASP A 36 15.47 -3.51 20.16
CA ASP A 36 15.69 -2.04 20.13
C ASP A 36 14.85 -1.31 19.05
N MET A 37 13.95 -2.02 18.35
CA MET A 37 13.16 -1.43 17.25
C MET A 37 12.15 -0.35 17.66
N ASP A 38 11.78 -0.27 18.95
CA ASP A 38 10.92 0.80 19.47
C ASP A 38 11.67 2.14 19.63
N ASP A 39 13.01 2.13 19.61
CA ASP A 39 13.86 3.31 19.86
C ASP A 39 14.60 3.81 18.59
N GLU A 40 14.46 3.15 17.43
CA GLU A 40 15.01 3.66 16.17
C GLU A 40 14.14 4.82 15.64
N GLU A 41 14.66 6.04 15.73
CA GLU A 41 14.01 7.24 15.19
C GLU A 41 13.77 7.06 13.67
N PRO A 42 12.53 7.22 13.16
CA PRO A 42 12.22 6.93 11.77
C PRO A 42 13.08 7.77 10.83
N SER A 43 13.69 7.14 9.81
CA SER A 43 14.44 7.90 8.83
C SER A 43 13.49 8.78 8.00
N MET A 44 13.81 10.07 7.94
CA MET A 44 13.04 11.06 7.19
C MET A 44 13.57 11.13 5.77
N GLU A 45 12.68 11.20 4.77
CA GLU A 45 13.08 11.31 3.37
C GLU A 45 13.75 12.69 3.11
N PRO A 46 15.05 12.76 2.79
CA PRO A 46 15.75 14.04 2.60
C PRO A 46 15.21 14.83 1.40
N ALA A 47 14.70 14.15 0.37
CA ALA A 47 14.09 14.79 -0.79
C ALA A 47 12.59 15.08 -0.61
N TRP A 48 12.08 15.05 0.63
CA TRP A 48 10.65 15.21 0.92
C TRP A 48 9.99 16.43 0.26
N PRO A 49 10.58 17.64 0.27
CA PRO A 49 9.94 18.80 -0.38
C PRO A 49 9.64 18.60 -1.87
N HIS A 50 10.46 17.80 -2.57
CA HIS A 50 10.24 17.43 -3.97
C HIS A 50 9.25 16.27 -4.09
N ILE A 51 9.46 15.20 -3.33
CA ILE A 51 8.64 13.99 -3.37
C ILE A 51 7.18 14.27 -2.97
N GLN A 52 6.96 15.14 -1.97
CA GLN A 52 5.64 15.58 -1.56
C GLN A 52 4.85 16.19 -2.73
N VAL A 53 5.48 17.05 -3.54
CA VAL A 53 4.83 17.68 -4.70
C VAL A 53 4.42 16.62 -5.73
N VAL A 54 5.28 15.62 -5.95
CA VAL A 54 4.96 14.52 -6.87
C VAL A 54 3.78 13.68 -6.36
N TYR A 55 3.72 13.38 -5.05
CA TYR A 55 2.57 12.71 -4.44
C TYR A 55 1.29 13.54 -4.53
N GLU A 56 1.36 14.85 -4.31
CA GLU A 56 0.21 15.74 -4.45
C GLU A 56 -0.32 15.77 -5.88
N ILE A 57 0.58 15.82 -6.88
CA ILE A 57 0.20 15.74 -8.30
C ILE A 57 -0.50 14.43 -8.58
N LEU A 58 0.07 13.30 -8.15
CA LEU A 58 -0.53 11.97 -8.34
C LEU A 58 -1.90 11.87 -7.67
N LEU A 59 -2.02 12.33 -6.42
CA LEU A 59 -3.29 12.32 -5.68
C LEU A 59 -4.35 13.17 -6.40
N ARG A 60 -4.02 14.38 -6.81
CA ARG A 60 -4.93 15.25 -7.56
C ARG A 60 -5.34 14.62 -8.90
N PHE A 61 -4.41 13.98 -9.60
CA PHE A 61 -4.69 13.27 -10.85
C PHE A 61 -5.68 12.12 -10.65
N VAL A 62 -5.45 11.26 -9.66
CA VAL A 62 -6.33 10.11 -9.38
C VAL A 62 -7.69 10.58 -8.85
N ALA A 63 -7.73 11.60 -7.99
CA ALA A 63 -8.97 12.13 -7.43
C ALA A 63 -9.78 12.99 -8.42
N SER A 64 -9.16 13.56 -9.45
CA SER A 64 -9.82 14.49 -10.37
C SER A 64 -11.01 13.85 -11.11
N PRO A 65 -12.20 14.50 -11.13
CA PRO A 65 -13.34 14.02 -11.91
C PRO A 65 -13.09 14.10 -13.42
N MET A 66 -12.07 14.87 -13.85
CA MET A 66 -11.70 15.00 -15.26
C MET A 66 -10.88 13.82 -15.79
N THR A 67 -10.42 12.93 -14.91
CA THR A 67 -9.63 11.74 -15.26
C THR A 67 -10.57 10.61 -15.67
N ASP A 68 -10.60 10.31 -16.97
CA ASP A 68 -11.39 9.21 -17.52
C ASP A 68 -10.78 7.86 -17.12
N ALA A 69 -11.48 7.10 -16.28
CA ALA A 69 -11.01 5.80 -15.81
C ALA A 69 -10.80 4.78 -16.93
N LYS A 70 -11.52 4.89 -18.07
CA LYS A 70 -11.38 3.97 -19.21
C LYS A 70 -10.06 4.17 -19.95
N LEU A 71 -9.55 5.41 -19.97
CA LEU A 71 -8.27 5.75 -20.57
C LEU A 71 -7.13 5.58 -19.57
N ALA A 72 -7.29 6.13 -18.36
CA ALA A 72 -6.26 6.13 -17.32
C ALA A 72 -5.85 4.72 -16.84
N LYS A 73 -6.74 3.71 -16.92
CA LYS A 73 -6.39 2.30 -16.63
C LYS A 73 -5.29 1.71 -17.51
N ARG A 74 -4.98 2.34 -18.66
CA ARG A 74 -3.88 1.91 -19.55
C ARG A 74 -2.52 2.31 -19.00
N TYR A 75 -2.48 3.33 -18.14
CA TYR A 75 -1.24 3.88 -17.57
C TYR A 75 -1.07 3.50 -16.10
N ILE A 76 -2.17 3.45 -15.34
CA ILE A 76 -2.20 2.85 -14.00
C ILE A 76 -2.45 1.36 -14.17
N ASP A 77 -1.44 0.64 -14.66
CA ASP A 77 -1.53 -0.80 -14.88
C ASP A 77 -1.12 -1.60 -13.64
N HIS A 78 -1.04 -2.93 -13.77
CA HIS A 78 -0.60 -3.79 -12.66
C HIS A 78 0.83 -3.49 -12.23
N PHE A 79 1.71 -3.13 -13.16
CA PHE A 79 3.10 -2.80 -12.83
C PHE A 79 3.17 -1.51 -12.00
N PHE A 80 2.43 -0.48 -12.39
CA PHE A 80 2.31 0.76 -11.63
C PHE A 80 1.78 0.51 -10.21
N VAL A 81 0.72 -0.30 -10.08
CA VAL A 81 0.15 -0.66 -8.77
C VAL A 81 1.15 -1.43 -7.91
N LEU A 82 1.89 -2.37 -8.49
CA LEU A 82 2.91 -3.12 -7.78
C LEU A 82 4.01 -2.19 -7.26
N LYS A 83 4.51 -1.29 -8.11
CA LYS A 83 5.52 -0.31 -7.71
C LYS A 83 5.02 0.68 -6.68
N LEU A 84 3.75 1.05 -6.72
CA LEU A 84 3.14 1.86 -5.67
C LEU A 84 3.06 1.10 -4.33
N LEU A 85 2.78 -0.21 -4.37
CA LEU A 85 2.75 -1.07 -3.18
C LEU A 85 4.14 -1.28 -2.57
N ASP A 86 5.17 -1.44 -3.39
CA ASP A 86 6.56 -1.55 -2.92
C ASP A 86 6.97 -0.33 -2.06
N LEU A 87 6.38 0.85 -2.31
CA LEU A 87 6.67 2.07 -1.55
C LEU A 87 6.10 2.10 -0.13
N PHE A 88 5.15 1.21 0.21
CA PHE A 88 4.59 1.15 1.56
C PHE A 88 5.61 0.72 2.63
N ASP A 89 6.76 0.20 2.22
CA ASP A 89 7.85 -0.14 3.15
C ASP A 89 8.73 1.07 3.50
N SER A 90 8.38 2.28 3.07
CA SER A 90 9.06 3.53 3.48
C SER A 90 9.02 3.68 5.00
N GLU A 91 10.11 4.17 5.59
CA GLU A 91 10.20 4.50 7.02
C GLU A 91 9.49 5.85 7.34
N ASP A 92 9.33 6.72 6.36
CA ASP A 92 8.67 8.02 6.51
C ASP A 92 7.14 7.87 6.55
N GLN A 93 6.54 8.13 7.72
CA GLN A 93 5.07 8.06 7.92
C GLN A 93 4.31 8.97 6.95
N ARG A 94 4.87 10.12 6.57
CA ARG A 94 4.19 11.07 5.67
C ARG A 94 4.03 10.45 4.29
N GLU A 95 5.04 9.74 3.81
CA GLU A 95 4.99 9.02 2.54
C GLU A 95 3.91 7.94 2.58
N ARG A 96 3.87 7.14 3.65
CA ARG A 96 2.85 6.10 3.84
C ARG A 96 1.43 6.65 3.86
N GLU A 97 1.20 7.82 4.45
CA GLU A 97 -0.12 8.48 4.45
C GLU A 97 -0.59 8.90 3.05
N TYR A 98 0.31 9.43 2.20
CA TYR A 98 -0.02 9.71 0.81
C TYR A 98 -0.31 8.42 0.04
N LEU A 99 0.54 7.40 0.19
CA LEU A 99 0.38 6.10 -0.44
C LEU A 99 -0.96 5.46 -0.08
N LYS A 100 -1.32 5.47 1.20
CA LYS A 100 -2.62 5.00 1.73
C LYS A 100 -3.77 5.66 0.99
N THR A 101 -3.75 6.99 0.96
CA THR A 101 -4.82 7.79 0.34
C THR A 101 -4.90 7.52 -1.16
N ILE A 102 -3.77 7.50 -1.86
CA ILE A 102 -3.70 7.29 -3.31
C ILE A 102 -4.17 5.89 -3.67
N LEU A 103 -3.68 4.85 -2.99
CA LEU A 103 -4.06 3.47 -3.27
C LEU A 103 -5.56 3.24 -3.02
N HIS A 104 -6.12 3.81 -1.96
CA HIS A 104 -7.56 3.76 -1.72
C HIS A 104 -8.35 4.42 -2.87
N ARG A 105 -7.93 5.60 -3.33
CA ARG A 105 -8.57 6.28 -4.47
C ARG A 105 -8.44 5.47 -5.77
N VAL A 106 -7.28 4.86 -6.02
CA VAL A 106 -7.06 3.97 -7.16
C VAL A 106 -8.01 2.78 -7.09
N TYR A 107 -8.11 2.11 -5.94
CA TYR A 107 -9.02 0.98 -5.74
C TYR A 107 -10.49 1.35 -5.98
N GLY A 108 -10.92 2.51 -5.47
CA GLY A 108 -12.27 3.01 -5.63
C GLY A 108 -12.61 3.29 -7.10
N LYS A 109 -11.73 4.02 -7.79
CA LYS A 109 -11.93 4.53 -9.16
C LYS A 109 -11.72 3.49 -10.25
N PHE A 110 -10.68 2.66 -10.13
CA PHE A 110 -10.29 1.69 -11.16
C PHE A 110 -10.74 0.29 -10.80
N MET A 111 -12.03 0.01 -11.00
CA MET A 111 -12.65 -1.28 -10.65
C MET A 111 -11.92 -2.50 -11.24
N VAL A 112 -11.32 -2.34 -12.43
CA VAL A 112 -10.57 -3.41 -13.12
C VAL A 112 -9.34 -3.87 -12.34
N HIS A 113 -8.72 -3.02 -11.52
CA HIS A 113 -7.53 -3.37 -10.75
C HIS A 113 -7.84 -3.91 -9.35
N ARG A 114 -9.11 -3.86 -8.89
CA ARG A 114 -9.49 -4.33 -7.55
C ARG A 114 -9.05 -5.77 -7.25
N PRO A 115 -9.24 -6.75 -8.16
CA PRO A 115 -8.77 -8.12 -7.88
C PRO A 115 -7.25 -8.18 -7.72
N TYR A 116 -6.52 -7.45 -8.56
CA TYR A 116 -5.06 -7.40 -8.51
C TYR A 116 -4.55 -6.73 -7.23
N ILE A 117 -5.11 -5.58 -6.85
CA ILE A 117 -4.74 -4.86 -5.61
C ILE A 117 -4.94 -5.77 -4.40
N ARG A 118 -6.10 -6.42 -4.26
CA ARG A 118 -6.35 -7.36 -3.15
C ARG A 118 -5.33 -8.49 -3.13
N LYS A 119 -5.05 -9.09 -4.29
CA LYS A 119 -4.04 -10.17 -4.40
C LYS A 119 -2.63 -9.68 -4.03
N ALA A 120 -2.25 -8.48 -4.48
CA ALA A 120 -0.93 -7.92 -4.21
C ALA A 120 -0.75 -7.57 -2.72
N ILE A 121 -1.74 -6.98 -2.07
CA ILE A 121 -1.73 -6.74 -0.62
C ILE A 121 -1.64 -8.07 0.15
N ASN A 122 -2.39 -9.09 -0.26
CA ASN A 122 -2.29 -10.42 0.36
C ASN A 122 -0.88 -11.00 0.25
N ASN A 123 -0.22 -10.82 -0.90
CA ASN A 123 1.15 -11.29 -1.07
C ASN A 123 2.13 -10.56 -0.15
N VAL A 124 1.94 -9.25 0.09
CA VAL A 124 2.73 -8.50 1.07
C VAL A 124 2.55 -9.09 2.46
N PHE A 125 1.31 -9.37 2.88
CA PHE A 125 1.05 -10.00 4.17
C PHE A 125 1.63 -11.41 4.28
N TYR A 126 1.55 -12.23 3.23
CA TYR A 126 2.15 -13.55 3.26
C TYR A 126 3.67 -13.50 3.43
N ARG A 127 4.33 -12.58 2.71
CA ARG A 127 5.78 -12.36 2.86
C ARG A 127 6.13 -11.86 4.26
N PHE A 128 5.36 -10.91 4.79
CA PHE A 128 5.54 -10.38 6.14
C PHE A 128 5.39 -11.47 7.21
N ILE A 129 4.35 -12.30 7.14
CA ILE A 129 4.09 -13.37 8.12
C ILE A 129 5.11 -14.52 8.02
N SER A 130 5.59 -14.82 6.80
CA SER A 130 6.36 -16.05 6.55
C SER A 130 7.87 -15.84 6.45
N GLU A 131 8.32 -14.66 6.01
CA GLU A 131 9.72 -14.43 5.62
C GLU A 131 10.39 -13.32 6.41
N THR A 132 9.78 -12.12 6.47
CA THR A 132 10.50 -10.93 6.95
C THR A 132 10.19 -10.56 8.39
N GLU A 133 8.96 -10.76 8.86
CA GLU A 133 8.41 -10.22 10.13
C GLU A 133 8.64 -8.71 10.35
N LYS A 134 9.11 -7.99 9.32
CA LYS A 134 9.32 -6.55 9.29
C LYS A 134 8.76 -5.99 8.00
N HIS A 135 7.89 -4.99 8.13
CA HIS A 135 7.35 -4.18 7.04
C HIS A 135 6.71 -2.92 7.64
N ASN A 136 7.08 -1.73 7.17
CA ASN A 136 6.68 -0.48 7.82
C ASN A 136 5.22 -0.09 7.56
N GLY A 137 4.64 -0.49 6.43
CA GLY A 137 3.30 -0.08 6.00
C GLY A 137 2.13 -1.03 6.31
N ILE A 138 2.26 -1.98 7.25
CA ILE A 138 1.19 -2.96 7.52
C ILE A 138 -0.08 -2.29 8.05
N ALA A 139 0.06 -1.29 8.93
CA ALA A 139 -1.08 -0.57 9.51
C ALA A 139 -1.90 0.15 8.42
N GLU A 140 -1.24 0.88 7.52
CA GLU A 140 -1.88 1.65 6.45
C GLU A 140 -2.56 0.74 5.43
N LEU A 141 -1.94 -0.39 5.09
CA LEU A 141 -2.57 -1.40 4.23
C LEU A 141 -3.83 -1.99 4.87
N LEU A 142 -3.81 -2.24 6.19
CA LEU A 142 -4.98 -2.70 6.93
C LEU A 142 -6.09 -1.65 6.99
N GLU A 143 -5.78 -0.35 7.12
CA GLU A 143 -6.81 0.70 7.04
C GLU A 143 -7.55 0.71 5.70
N ILE A 144 -6.81 0.56 4.59
CA ILE A 144 -7.40 0.44 3.26
C ILE A 144 -8.30 -0.79 3.20
N LEU A 145 -7.81 -1.93 3.70
CA LEU A 145 -8.57 -3.17 3.71
C LEU A 145 -9.83 -3.08 4.57
N GLY A 146 -9.79 -2.44 5.73
CA GLY A 146 -10.97 -2.21 6.56
C GLY A 146 -12.07 -1.48 5.79
N SER A 147 -11.71 -0.43 5.04
CA SER A 147 -12.66 0.26 4.15
C SER A 147 -13.16 -0.63 3.01
N ILE A 148 -12.30 -1.48 2.45
CA ILE A 148 -12.67 -2.43 1.39
C ILE A 148 -13.65 -3.50 1.90
N ILE A 149 -13.42 -4.05 3.10
CA ILE A 149 -14.23 -5.10 3.72
C ILE A 149 -15.63 -4.57 4.01
N ASN A 150 -15.74 -3.36 4.55
CA ASN A 150 -17.03 -2.70 4.78
C ASN A 150 -17.84 -2.52 3.48
N GLY A 151 -17.17 -2.46 2.32
CA GLY A 151 -17.79 -2.38 1.01
C GLY A 151 -18.13 -3.73 0.36
N PHE A 152 -17.94 -4.86 1.03
CA PHE A 152 -18.25 -6.18 0.44
C PHE A 152 -19.75 -6.39 0.27
N ALA A 153 -20.10 -6.95 -0.90
CA ALA A 153 -21.47 -7.36 -1.18
C ALA A 153 -21.78 -8.70 -0.50
N LEU A 154 -23.02 -8.85 -0.04
CA LEU A 154 -23.56 -10.12 0.44
C LEU A 154 -24.27 -10.86 -0.71
N PRO A 155 -24.14 -12.20 -0.80
CA PRO A 155 -23.36 -13.08 0.07
C PRO A 155 -21.84 -12.95 -0.15
N LEU A 156 -21.07 -13.13 0.92
CA LEU A 156 -19.60 -13.07 0.85
C LEU A 156 -19.04 -14.18 -0.04
N LYS A 157 -18.17 -13.77 -0.97
CA LYS A 157 -17.41 -14.69 -1.82
C LYS A 157 -16.41 -15.50 -0.99
N GLU A 158 -16.12 -16.72 -1.45
CA GLU A 158 -15.14 -17.60 -0.80
C GLU A 158 -13.74 -16.99 -0.71
N GLU A 159 -13.32 -16.21 -1.72
CA GLU A 159 -12.04 -15.49 -1.70
C GLU A 159 -11.87 -14.59 -0.45
N HIS A 160 -12.97 -14.01 0.03
CA HIS A 160 -12.98 -13.12 1.20
C HIS A 160 -12.87 -13.90 2.51
N LYS A 161 -13.54 -15.05 2.59
CA LYS A 161 -13.41 -15.98 3.72
C LYS A 161 -11.99 -16.52 3.82
N LEU A 162 -11.40 -16.87 2.68
CA LEU A 162 -10.03 -17.36 2.62
C LEU A 162 -9.03 -16.29 3.03
N PHE A 163 -9.27 -15.03 2.63
CA PHE A 163 -8.45 -13.89 3.02
C PHE A 163 -8.44 -13.69 4.55
N LEU A 164 -9.60 -13.76 5.20
CA LEU A 164 -9.70 -13.71 6.66
C LEU A 164 -8.86 -14.81 7.32
N LEU A 165 -9.05 -16.06 6.89
CA LEU A 165 -8.41 -17.22 7.52
C LEU A 165 -6.91 -17.31 7.26
N ARG A 166 -6.45 -16.94 6.06
CA ARG A 166 -5.06 -17.12 5.65
C ARG A 166 -4.18 -15.89 5.80
N ALA A 167 -4.75 -14.68 5.81
CA ALA A 167 -3.98 -13.46 5.95
C ALA A 167 -4.29 -12.73 7.26
N LEU A 168 -5.54 -12.35 7.52
CA LEU A 168 -5.86 -11.51 8.69
C LEU A 168 -5.66 -12.22 10.03
N ILE A 169 -6.10 -13.47 10.18
CA ILE A 169 -5.89 -14.21 11.44
C ILE A 169 -4.38 -14.41 11.71
N PRO A 170 -3.56 -14.90 10.76
CA PRO A 170 -2.13 -15.07 10.98
C PRO A 170 -1.35 -13.79 11.27
N LEU A 171 -1.85 -12.60 10.90
CA LEU A 171 -1.23 -11.31 11.26
C LEU A 171 -1.17 -11.05 12.78
N HIS A 172 -1.84 -11.85 13.62
CA HIS A 172 -1.69 -11.79 15.07
C HIS A 172 -0.44 -12.51 15.59
N LYS A 173 0.26 -13.27 14.74
CA LYS A 173 1.42 -14.09 15.14
C LYS A 173 2.73 -13.29 15.29
N PRO A 174 3.07 -12.33 14.41
CA PRO A 174 4.32 -11.58 14.53
C PRO A 174 4.39 -10.77 15.82
N LYS A 175 5.61 -10.61 16.38
CA LYS A 175 5.84 -9.94 17.68
C LYS A 175 5.54 -8.44 17.64
N CYS A 176 5.65 -7.81 16.47
CA CYS A 176 5.35 -6.39 16.24
C CYS A 176 3.84 -6.08 16.09
N SER A 177 2.96 -6.98 16.55
CA SER A 177 1.51 -6.82 16.36
C SER A 177 0.93 -5.56 17.00
N SER A 178 1.58 -5.00 18.02
CA SER A 178 1.15 -3.78 18.72
C SER A 178 0.97 -2.59 17.77
N VAL A 179 1.86 -2.45 16.77
CA VAL A 179 1.90 -1.30 15.85
C VAL A 179 0.65 -1.20 14.98
N TYR A 180 0.07 -2.34 14.59
CA TYR A 180 -1.09 -2.42 13.69
C TYR A 180 -2.32 -3.08 14.33
N HIS A 181 -2.29 -3.33 15.65
CA HIS A 181 -3.31 -4.10 16.35
C HIS A 181 -4.70 -3.48 16.22
N GLN A 182 -4.79 -2.15 16.30
CA GLN A 182 -6.06 -1.42 16.21
C GLN A 182 -6.70 -1.59 14.82
N GLN A 183 -5.90 -1.41 13.76
CA GLN A 183 -6.31 -1.54 12.37
C GLN A 183 -6.71 -2.99 12.05
N LEU A 184 -5.96 -3.96 12.56
CA LEU A 184 -6.26 -5.37 12.39
C LEU A 184 -7.57 -5.75 13.09
N SER A 185 -7.75 -5.31 14.34
CA SER A 185 -8.97 -5.55 15.11
C SER A 185 -10.20 -4.98 14.39
N TYR A 186 -10.09 -3.77 13.84
CA TYR A 186 -11.14 -3.18 13.02
C TYR A 186 -11.49 -4.06 11.81
N CYS A 187 -10.49 -4.61 11.11
CA CYS A 187 -10.72 -5.50 9.97
C CYS A 187 -11.36 -6.84 10.35
N ILE A 188 -11.11 -7.36 11.56
CA ILE A 188 -11.68 -8.63 12.04
C ILE A 188 -13.13 -8.46 12.49
N VAL A 189 -13.47 -7.31 13.08
CA VAL A 189 -14.83 -7.00 13.56
C VAL A 189 -15.79 -6.74 12.39
N GLN A 190 -15.28 -6.15 11.31
CA GLN A 190 -16.05 -5.73 10.15
C GLN A 190 -16.42 -6.87 9.20
#